data_AF-J9WFF6-F1
#
_entry.id   AF-J9WFF6-F1
#
_cell.length_a   1.000
_cell.length_b   1.000
_cell.length_c   1.000
_cell.angle_alpha   90.00
_cell.angle_beta   90.00
_cell.angle_gamma   90.00
#
_symmetry.space_group_name_H-M   'P 1'
#
loop_
_entity.id
_entity.type
_entity.pdbx_description
1 polymer ?
#
loop_
_entity_poly.entity_id
_entity_poly.type
_entity_poly.pdbx_seq_one_letter_code
_entity_poly.pdbx_strand_id
1 'polypeptide(L)'
;MTAAVRRPYGELGRARVVTSLRDLARRVGVQGVTMRELAAELGAAVPSVYYHVPGKQAALDLLAESVLAEIPVVETGSWDTRLAELYCAAREVILSVPGIAGVLQTGGGGDSARRLDKLSRTLLAEAGLTKPVAAAAHSVLYTYLLGSVSLQETRPAHRGKRQAANHFRAGLEVIIAGIGASRPDGSAPS
;
A
#
# COMPACT_ATOMS: atom_id res chain seq x y z
N MET A 1 28.34 40.30 0.83
CA MET A 1 28.39 39.04 0.05
C MET A 1 28.43 37.88 1.02
N THR A 2 27.26 37.37 1.43
CA THR A 2 27.14 36.23 2.35
C THR A 2 27.27 34.93 1.57
N ALA A 3 28.31 34.16 1.89
CA ALA A 3 28.61 32.87 1.29
C ALA A 3 27.48 31.87 1.57
N ALA A 4 26.94 31.27 0.51
CA ALA A 4 25.95 30.21 0.61
C ALA A 4 26.55 28.98 1.30
N VAL A 5 25.96 28.57 2.41
CA VAL A 5 26.32 27.36 3.15
C VAL A 5 26.06 26.14 2.26
N ARG A 6 27.12 25.54 1.72
CA ARG A 6 27.06 24.21 1.09
C ARG A 6 26.72 23.19 2.18
N ARG A 7 25.46 22.72 2.21
CA ARG A 7 25.07 21.59 3.06
C ARG A 7 25.88 20.35 2.65
N PRO A 8 26.33 19.51 3.60
CA PRO A 8 27.13 18.34 3.28
C PRO A 8 26.34 17.39 2.38
N TYR A 9 26.98 16.91 1.31
CA TYR A 9 26.43 16.02 0.28
C TYR A 9 25.97 14.63 0.80
N GLY A 10 26.05 14.36 2.11
CA GLY A 10 25.61 13.11 2.74
C GLY A 10 24.15 13.07 3.20
N GLU A 11 23.44 14.21 3.20
CA GLU A 11 22.07 14.34 3.71
C GLU A 11 20.99 14.53 2.62
N LEU A 12 21.19 13.96 1.43
CA LEU A 12 20.04 13.42 0.70
C LEU A 12 19.66 12.11 1.39
N GLY A 13 19.24 12.22 2.66
CA GLY A 13 18.84 11.06 3.46
C GLY A 13 17.74 10.31 2.72
N ARG A 14 17.78 8.99 2.77
CA ARG A 14 16.78 8.12 2.12
C ARG A 14 15.35 8.57 2.39
N ALA A 15 15.06 9.04 3.61
CA ALA A 15 13.78 9.63 4.00
C ALA A 15 13.40 10.87 3.17
N ARG A 16 14.36 11.77 2.89
CA ARG A 16 14.13 12.95 2.05
C ARG A 16 13.83 12.56 0.60
N VAL A 17 14.58 11.59 0.06
CA VAL A 17 14.32 11.07 -1.29
C VAL A 17 12.92 10.47 -1.40
N VAL A 18 12.52 9.64 -0.44
CA VAL A 18 11.18 9.03 -0.39
C VAL A 18 10.08 10.09 -0.26
N THR A 19 10.28 11.11 0.58
CA THR A 19 9.30 12.20 0.76
C THR A 19 9.11 12.98 -0.53
N SER A 20 10.19 13.45 -1.16
CA SER A 20 10.12 14.17 -2.44
C SER A 20 9.55 13.32 -3.57
N LEU A 21 9.89 12.02 -3.60
CA LEU A 21 9.36 11.09 -4.58
C LEU A 21 7.84 10.90 -4.43
N ARG A 22 7.35 10.81 -3.19
CA ARG A 22 5.92 10.72 -2.89
C ARG A 22 5.18 11.97 -3.32
N ASP A 23 5.71 13.15 -3.00
CA ASP A 23 5.11 14.42 -3.37
C ASP A 23 5.03 14.57 -4.89
N LEU A 24 6.11 14.20 -5.59
CA LEU A 24 6.13 14.14 -7.05
C LEU A 24 5.08 13.16 -7.60
N ALA A 25 5.06 11.92 -7.10
CA ALA A 25 4.13 10.88 -7.56
C ALA A 25 2.65 11.24 -7.31
N ARG A 26 2.34 11.97 -6.24
CA ARG A 26 0.97 12.49 -6.00
C ARG A 26 0.54 13.52 -7.03
N ARG A 27 1.47 14.32 -7.56
CA ARG A 27 1.19 15.36 -8.56
C ARG A 27 1.10 14.79 -9.98
N VAL A 28 2.04 13.94 -10.37
CA VAL A 28 2.19 13.48 -11.77
C VAL A 28 1.78 12.03 -12.00
N GLY A 29 1.41 11.31 -10.93
CA GLY A 29 1.21 9.86 -10.96
C GLY A 29 2.54 9.10 -11.03
N VAL A 30 2.55 7.86 -10.58
CA VAL A 30 3.75 7.01 -10.57
C VAL A 30 4.38 6.84 -11.97
N GLN A 31 3.55 6.77 -13.01
CA GLN A 31 4.04 6.63 -14.39
C GLN A 31 4.76 7.89 -14.88
N GLY A 32 4.32 9.07 -14.45
CA GLY A 32 4.90 10.36 -14.79
C GLY A 32 6.24 10.64 -14.11
N VAL A 33 6.61 9.91 -13.05
CA VAL A 33 7.87 10.13 -12.33
C VAL A 33 9.08 9.88 -13.24
N THR A 34 9.99 10.86 -13.32
CA THR A 34 11.32 10.71 -13.91
C THR A 34 12.44 11.02 -12.91
N MET A 35 13.63 10.44 -13.12
CA MET A 35 14.81 10.71 -12.26
C MET A 35 15.26 12.17 -12.32
N ARG A 36 15.03 12.84 -13.45
CA ARG A 36 15.36 14.26 -13.63
C ARG A 36 14.44 15.15 -12.79
N GLU A 37 13.13 14.89 -12.80
CA GLU A 37 12.17 15.63 -11.98
C GLU A 37 12.39 15.36 -10.49
N LEU A 38 12.71 14.11 -10.11
CA LEU A 38 13.08 13.79 -8.73
C LEU A 38 14.32 14.57 -8.28
N ALA A 39 15.34 14.69 -9.12
CA ALA A 39 16.53 15.49 -8.83
C ALA A 39 16.21 16.99 -8.68
N ALA A 40 15.34 17.51 -9.55
CA ALA A 40 14.86 18.89 -9.46
C ALA A 40 14.09 19.13 -8.15
N GLU A 41 13.18 18.23 -7.76
CA GLU A 41 12.43 18.28 -6.50
C GLU A 41 13.36 18.28 -5.28
N LEU A 42 14.45 17.51 -5.35
CA LEU A 42 15.45 17.41 -4.29
C LEU A 42 16.43 18.59 -4.26
N GLY A 43 16.43 19.46 -5.29
CA GLY A 43 17.44 20.49 -5.47
C GLY A 43 18.86 19.91 -5.62
N ALA A 44 18.96 18.72 -6.24
CA ALA A 44 20.19 17.94 -6.34
C ALA A 44 20.58 17.69 -7.80
N ALA A 45 21.85 17.38 -8.03
CA ALA A 45 22.30 16.89 -9.33
C ALA A 45 21.79 15.45 -9.55
N VAL A 46 21.39 15.12 -10.77
CA VAL A 46 20.90 13.77 -11.13
C VAL A 46 21.88 12.65 -10.71
N PRO A 47 23.21 12.75 -10.92
CA PRO A 47 24.15 11.74 -10.43
C PRO A 47 24.09 11.52 -8.92
N SER A 48 23.81 12.57 -8.14
CA SER A 48 23.66 12.46 -6.68
C SER A 48 22.42 11.65 -6.31
N VAL A 49 21.32 11.76 -7.06
CA VAL A 49 20.12 10.95 -6.82
C VAL A 49 20.38 9.48 -7.14
N TYR A 50 21.09 9.18 -8.23
CA TYR A 50 21.45 7.81 -8.60
C TYR A 50 22.33 7.10 -7.56
N TYR A 51 23.14 7.85 -6.80
CA TYR A 51 23.90 7.31 -5.68
C TYR A 51 22.98 6.77 -4.57
N HIS A 52 21.84 7.40 -4.31
CA HIS A 52 20.89 6.97 -3.28
C HIS A 52 19.88 5.95 -3.78
N VAL A 53 19.49 6.05 -5.05
CA VAL A 53 18.44 5.22 -5.65
C VAL A 53 18.83 4.88 -7.10
N PRO A 54 19.20 3.62 -7.39
CA PRO A 54 19.75 3.24 -8.69
C PRO A 54 18.65 3.07 -9.74
N GLY A 55 18.03 4.19 -10.14
CA GLY A 55 17.05 4.26 -11.22
C GLY A 55 15.60 4.27 -10.79
N LYS A 56 14.71 4.39 -11.80
CA LYS A 56 13.27 4.61 -11.59
C LYS A 56 12.63 3.45 -10.85
N GLN A 57 12.92 2.20 -11.22
CA GLN A 57 12.28 1.05 -10.57
C GLN A 57 12.62 1.00 -9.07
N ALA A 58 13.90 1.14 -8.72
CA ALA A 58 14.32 1.20 -7.33
C ALA A 58 13.64 2.37 -6.59
N ALA A 59 13.44 3.52 -7.24
CA ALA A 59 12.70 4.63 -6.65
C ALA A 59 11.24 4.23 -6.36
N LEU A 60 10.56 3.65 -7.34
CA LEU A 60 9.18 3.22 -7.20
C LEU A 60 8.99 2.13 -6.14
N ASP A 61 9.96 1.22 -6.01
CA ASP A 61 9.94 0.19 -4.96
C ASP A 61 10.08 0.83 -3.57
N LEU A 62 10.93 1.86 -3.42
CA LEU A 62 11.04 2.63 -2.17
C LEU A 62 9.76 3.40 -1.85
N LEU A 63 9.13 3.97 -2.87
CA LEU A 63 7.86 4.65 -2.72
C LEU A 63 6.79 3.66 -2.24
N ALA A 64 6.68 2.49 -2.89
CA ALA A 64 5.74 1.44 -2.53
C ALA A 64 5.94 0.96 -1.09
N GLU A 65 7.19 0.69 -0.70
CA GLU A 65 7.55 0.35 0.67
C GLU A 65 7.09 1.42 1.66
N SER A 66 7.35 2.70 1.36
CA SER A 66 6.94 3.81 2.23
C SER A 66 5.42 3.98 2.33
N VAL A 67 4.69 3.70 1.25
CA VAL A 67 3.22 3.80 1.22
C VAL A 67 2.64 2.69 2.08
N LEU A 68 3.12 1.47 1.94
CA LEU A 68 2.66 0.34 2.75
C LEU A 68 2.99 0.52 4.25
N ALA A 69 4.11 1.15 4.57
CA ALA A 69 4.50 1.44 5.96
C ALA A 69 3.51 2.36 6.70
N GLU A 70 2.71 3.14 5.98
CA GLU A 70 1.72 4.05 6.56
C GLU A 70 0.37 3.39 6.84
N ILE A 71 0.18 2.13 6.43
CA ILE A 71 -1.08 1.43 6.69
C ILE A 71 -1.21 1.21 8.20
N PRO A 72 -2.19 1.85 8.87
CA PRO A 72 -2.40 1.66 10.30
C PRO A 72 -2.80 0.22 10.58
N VAL A 73 -2.33 -0.29 11.72
CA VAL A 73 -2.66 -1.63 12.21
C VAL A 73 -3.50 -1.49 13.47
N VAL A 74 -4.69 -2.06 13.45
CA VAL A 74 -5.56 -2.15 14.63
C VAL A 74 -5.18 -3.39 15.42
N GLU A 75 -4.80 -3.21 16.69
CA GLU A 75 -4.29 -4.30 17.54
C GLU A 75 -5.39 -5.02 18.34
N THR A 76 -6.50 -4.34 18.62
CA THR A 76 -7.58 -4.84 19.50
C THR A 76 -8.83 -5.21 18.72
N GLY A 77 -9.59 -6.18 19.25
CA GLY A 77 -10.88 -6.61 18.69
C GLY A 77 -10.83 -7.98 18.03
N SER A 78 -11.99 -8.44 17.56
CA SER A 78 -12.12 -9.72 16.87
C SER A 78 -11.35 -9.73 15.54
N TRP A 79 -10.97 -10.93 15.09
CA TRP A 79 -10.14 -11.11 13.89
C TRP A 79 -10.79 -10.49 12.64
N ASP A 80 -12.11 -10.61 12.51
CA ASP A 80 -12.92 -10.12 11.40
C ASP A 80 -12.95 -8.59 11.35
N THR A 81 -13.16 -7.94 12.49
CA THR A 81 -13.12 -6.48 12.62
C THR A 81 -11.73 -5.94 12.27
N ARG A 82 -10.66 -6.54 12.84
CA ARG A 82 -9.29 -6.11 12.56
C ARG A 82 -8.91 -6.34 11.10
N LEU A 83 -9.39 -7.42 10.48
CA LEU A 83 -9.18 -7.70 9.07
C LEU A 83 -9.91 -6.69 8.18
N ALA A 84 -11.16 -6.34 8.52
CA ALA A 84 -11.91 -5.31 7.81
C ALA A 84 -11.17 -3.96 7.83
N GLU A 85 -10.73 -3.52 9.01
CA GLU A 85 -10.01 -2.26 9.17
C GLU A 85 -8.66 -2.26 8.44
N LEU A 86 -7.90 -3.36 8.50
CA LEU A 86 -6.63 -3.50 7.78
C LEU A 86 -6.81 -3.29 6.27
N TYR A 87 -7.79 -3.94 5.67
CA TYR A 87 -8.01 -3.88 4.22
C TYR A 87 -8.66 -2.55 3.78
N CYS A 88 -9.53 -1.96 4.60
CA CYS A 88 -10.04 -0.61 4.35
C CYS A 88 -8.91 0.42 4.39
N ALA A 89 -8.07 0.39 5.41
CA ALA A 89 -6.94 1.30 5.56
C ALA A 89 -5.91 1.10 4.43
N ALA A 90 -5.59 -0.15 4.09
CA ALA A 90 -4.71 -0.46 2.97
C ALA A 90 -5.23 0.15 1.66
N ARG A 91 -6.53 0.00 1.37
CA ARG A 91 -7.14 0.56 0.18
C ARG A 91 -7.02 2.08 0.13
N GLU A 92 -7.30 2.76 1.22
CA GLU A 92 -7.22 4.22 1.30
C GLU A 92 -5.80 4.73 1.08
N VAL A 93 -4.83 4.11 1.75
CA VAL A 93 -3.41 4.48 1.66
C VAL A 93 -2.87 4.23 0.25
N ILE A 94 -3.17 3.09 -0.37
CA ILE A 94 -2.78 2.79 -1.75
C ILE A 94 -3.38 3.81 -2.72
N LEU A 95 -4.67 4.16 -2.57
CA LEU A 95 -5.32 5.18 -3.41
C LEU A 95 -4.80 6.60 -3.19
N SER A 96 -4.01 6.85 -2.15
CA SER A 96 -3.40 8.17 -1.90
C SER A 96 -2.23 8.48 -2.84
N VAL A 97 -1.74 7.49 -3.59
CA VAL A 97 -0.64 7.64 -4.56
C VAL A 97 -1.05 6.99 -5.90
N PRO A 98 -1.47 7.78 -6.90
CA PRO A 98 -1.99 7.24 -8.16
C PRO A 98 -0.98 6.36 -8.90
N GLY A 99 -1.41 5.14 -9.26
CA GLY A 99 -0.64 4.17 -10.03
C GLY A 99 0.31 3.30 -9.19
N ILE A 100 0.34 3.47 -7.87
CA ILE A 100 1.21 2.65 -6.99
C ILE A 100 0.76 1.18 -6.96
N ALA A 101 -0.52 0.90 -7.18
CA ALA A 101 -1.04 -0.45 -7.27
C ALA A 101 -0.40 -1.27 -8.40
N GLY A 102 -0.01 -0.63 -9.50
CA GLY A 102 0.74 -1.29 -10.58
C GLY A 102 2.13 -1.73 -10.11
N VAL A 103 2.83 -0.89 -9.35
CA VAL A 103 4.16 -1.21 -8.78
C VAL A 103 4.06 -2.36 -7.79
N LEU A 104 3.03 -2.35 -6.93
CA LEU A 104 2.78 -3.41 -5.95
C LEU A 104 2.50 -4.78 -6.59
N GLN A 105 1.91 -4.80 -7.79
CA GLN A 105 1.62 -6.03 -8.53
C GLN A 105 2.85 -6.63 -9.21
N THR A 106 3.80 -5.79 -9.63
CA THR A 106 5.00 -6.23 -10.36
C THR A 106 6.24 -6.36 -9.47
N GLY A 107 6.22 -5.76 -8.27
CA GLY A 107 7.36 -5.70 -7.36
C GLY A 107 7.50 -6.94 -6.46
N GLY A 108 8.74 -7.31 -6.15
CA GLY A 108 9.07 -8.32 -5.14
C GLY A 108 8.96 -7.73 -3.74
N GLY A 109 7.80 -7.87 -3.10
CA GLY A 109 7.39 -7.16 -1.88
C GLY A 109 8.49 -6.91 -0.83
N GLY A 110 8.57 -5.65 -0.37
CA GLY A 110 9.49 -5.20 0.68
C GLY A 110 9.05 -5.57 2.10
N ASP A 111 9.71 -5.02 3.11
CA ASP A 111 9.46 -5.35 4.52
C ASP A 111 8.03 -5.03 4.95
N SER A 112 7.49 -3.90 4.51
CA SER A 112 6.12 -3.48 4.81
C SER A 112 5.10 -4.39 4.14
N ALA A 113 5.34 -4.80 2.90
CA ALA A 113 4.51 -5.79 2.21
C ALA A 113 4.49 -7.13 2.95
N ARG A 114 5.66 -7.64 3.35
CA ARG A 114 5.79 -8.88 4.12
C ARG A 114 5.12 -8.79 5.50
N ARG A 115 5.25 -7.64 6.18
CA ARG A 115 4.60 -7.38 7.47
C ARG A 115 3.08 -7.45 7.34
N LEU A 116 2.51 -6.79 6.33
CA LEU A 116 1.05 -6.77 6.10
C LEU A 116 0.52 -8.13 5.66
N ASP A 117 1.24 -8.84 4.79
CA ASP A 117 0.92 -10.22 4.41
C ASP A 117 0.88 -11.14 5.64
N LYS A 118 1.94 -11.09 6.48
CA LYS A 118 2.00 -11.85 7.72
C LYS A 118 0.83 -11.53 8.65
N LEU A 119 0.52 -10.25 8.85
CA LEU A 119 -0.60 -9.82 9.69
C LEU A 119 -1.94 -10.36 9.17
N SER A 120 -2.22 -10.21 7.87
CA SER A 120 -3.44 -10.74 7.25
C SER A 120 -3.56 -12.26 7.45
N ARG A 121 -2.47 -13.01 7.25
CA ARG A 121 -2.45 -14.46 7.50
C ARG A 121 -2.65 -14.82 8.97
N THR A 122 -2.08 -14.05 9.90
CA THR A 122 -2.31 -14.25 11.34
C THR A 122 -3.78 -14.06 11.69
N LEU A 123 -4.41 -12.98 11.21
CA LEU A 123 -5.85 -12.74 11.44
C LEU A 123 -6.72 -13.86 10.86
N LEU A 124 -6.38 -14.37 9.67
CA LEU A 124 -7.08 -15.51 9.07
C LEU A 124 -6.87 -16.83 9.83
N ALA A 125 -5.72 -17.01 10.48
CA ALA A 125 -5.48 -18.17 11.33
C ALA A 125 -6.35 -18.14 12.59
N GLU A 126 -6.64 -16.95 13.14
CA GLU A 126 -7.56 -16.78 14.27
C GLU A 126 -9.01 -17.13 13.93
N ALA A 127 -9.38 -17.11 12.65
CA ALA A 127 -10.70 -17.57 12.18
C ALA A 127 -10.90 -19.09 12.31
N GLY A 128 -9.87 -19.87 12.70
CA GLY A 128 -9.99 -21.32 12.90
C GLY A 128 -10.18 -22.11 11.60
N LEU A 129 -9.69 -21.56 10.49
CA LEU A 129 -9.73 -22.19 9.18
C LEU A 129 -8.63 -23.25 9.05
N THR A 130 -8.84 -24.21 8.15
CA THR A 130 -7.75 -25.07 7.70
C THR A 130 -6.74 -24.26 6.89
N LYS A 131 -5.46 -24.68 6.88
CA LYS A 131 -4.40 -23.97 6.13
C LYS A 131 -4.74 -23.73 4.65
N PRO A 132 -5.29 -24.70 3.88
CA PRO A 132 -5.67 -24.47 2.49
C PRO A 132 -6.76 -23.42 2.34
N VAL A 133 -7.78 -23.44 3.21
CA VAL A 133 -8.88 -22.45 3.18
C VAL A 133 -8.37 -21.06 3.57
N ALA A 134 -7.52 -20.95 4.58
CA ALA A 134 -6.89 -19.68 4.95
C ALA A 134 -6.04 -19.09 3.81
N ALA A 135 -5.29 -19.93 3.08
CA ALA A 135 -4.52 -19.50 1.92
C ALA A 135 -5.42 -19.00 0.78
N ALA A 136 -6.52 -19.71 0.48
CA ALA A 136 -7.49 -19.29 -0.51
C ALA A 136 -8.19 -17.98 -0.12
N ALA A 137 -8.61 -17.85 1.14
CA ALA A 137 -9.21 -16.64 1.70
C ALA A 137 -8.27 -15.44 1.57
N HIS A 138 -6.99 -15.62 1.90
CA HIS A 138 -5.97 -14.59 1.73
C HIS A 138 -5.85 -14.12 0.27
N SER A 139 -5.81 -15.05 -0.69
CA SER A 139 -5.77 -14.73 -2.12
C SER A 139 -7.01 -13.97 -2.59
N VAL A 140 -8.21 -14.35 -2.12
CA VAL A 140 -9.47 -13.65 -2.44
C VAL A 140 -9.45 -12.22 -1.91
N LEU A 141 -9.05 -12.02 -0.66
CA LEU A 141 -8.96 -10.69 -0.06
C LEU A 141 -7.95 -9.80 -0.78
N TYR A 142 -6.78 -10.32 -1.13
CA TYR A 142 -5.76 -9.57 -1.86
C TYR A 142 -6.23 -9.19 -3.28
N THR A 143 -6.87 -10.13 -3.97
CA THR A 143 -7.47 -9.89 -5.29
C THR A 143 -8.57 -8.84 -5.21
N TYR A 144 -9.43 -8.90 -4.19
CA TYR A 144 -10.48 -7.92 -3.97
C TYR A 144 -9.92 -6.52 -3.71
N LEU A 145 -8.90 -6.40 -2.85
CA LEU A 145 -8.20 -5.15 -2.58
C LEU A 145 -7.65 -4.51 -3.87
N LEU A 146 -6.79 -5.24 -4.58
CA LEU A 146 -6.12 -4.73 -5.77
C LEU A 146 -7.11 -4.45 -6.91
N GLY A 147 -8.11 -5.32 -7.09
CA GLY A 147 -9.19 -5.11 -8.06
C GLY A 147 -10.00 -3.85 -7.76
N SER A 148 -10.32 -3.61 -6.48
CA SER A 148 -11.06 -2.41 -6.07
C SER A 148 -10.27 -1.12 -6.27
N VAL A 149 -8.94 -1.16 -6.12
CA VAL A 149 -8.05 -0.03 -6.36
C VAL A 149 -7.95 0.22 -7.86
N SER A 150 -7.66 -0.82 -8.64
CA SER A 150 -7.53 -0.74 -10.10
C SER A 150 -8.81 -0.20 -10.75
N LEU A 151 -9.98 -0.68 -10.31
CA LEU A 151 -11.28 -0.19 -10.77
C LEU A 151 -11.54 1.27 -10.36
N GLN A 152 -11.01 1.71 -9.22
CA GLN A 152 -11.18 3.09 -8.77
C GLN A 152 -10.26 4.05 -9.53
N GLU A 153 -9.05 3.62 -9.90
CA GLU A 153 -8.10 4.42 -10.68
C GLU A 153 -8.59 4.67 -12.12
N THR A 154 -9.43 3.79 -12.69
CA THR A 154 -10.07 4.02 -14.00
C THR A 154 -11.24 5.01 -13.95
N ARG A 155 -11.73 5.36 -12.75
CA ARG A 155 -12.87 6.27 -12.58
C ARG A 155 -12.41 7.74 -12.52
N PRO A 156 -13.23 8.69 -13.01
CA PRO A 156 -12.94 10.12 -12.88
C PRO A 156 -12.83 10.56 -11.41
N ALA A 157 -11.83 11.41 -11.10
CA ALA A 157 -11.41 11.77 -9.75
C ALA A 157 -12.48 12.39 -8.82
N HIS A 158 -13.61 12.88 -9.36
CA HIS A 158 -14.61 13.67 -8.62
C HIS A 158 -15.91 12.93 -8.28
N ARG A 159 -16.18 11.73 -8.83
CA ARG A 159 -17.41 10.98 -8.51
C ARG A 159 -17.16 9.84 -7.54
N GLY A 160 -17.93 9.81 -6.46
CA GLY A 160 -18.21 8.58 -5.73
C GLY A 160 -17.08 8.00 -4.88
N LYS A 161 -16.04 8.75 -4.48
CA LYS A 161 -14.97 8.22 -3.59
C LYS A 161 -15.54 7.60 -2.32
N ARG A 162 -16.44 8.31 -1.63
CA ARG A 162 -17.15 7.81 -0.44
C ARG A 162 -18.04 6.61 -0.77
N GLN A 163 -18.76 6.65 -1.88
CA GLN A 163 -19.58 5.53 -2.33
C GLN A 163 -18.73 4.28 -2.64
N ALA A 164 -17.58 4.45 -3.26
CA ALA A 164 -16.64 3.37 -3.57
C ALA A 164 -15.99 2.80 -2.31
N ALA A 165 -15.66 3.64 -1.32
CA ALA A 165 -15.19 3.20 -0.01
C ALA A 165 -16.27 2.40 0.73
N ASN A 166 -17.51 2.88 0.76
CA ASN A 166 -18.63 2.16 1.36
C ASN A 166 -18.91 0.83 0.65
N HIS A 167 -18.88 0.83 -0.68
CA HIS A 167 -19.08 -0.39 -1.48
C HIS A 167 -17.95 -1.41 -1.25
N PHE A 168 -16.71 -0.92 -1.14
CA PHE A 168 -15.58 -1.77 -0.79
C PHE A 168 -15.74 -2.40 0.60
N ARG A 169 -16.11 -1.61 1.62
CA ARG A 169 -16.35 -2.13 2.96
C ARG A 169 -17.47 -3.17 2.98
N ALA A 170 -18.61 -2.88 2.35
CA ALA A 170 -19.73 -3.82 2.28
C ALA A 170 -19.34 -5.15 1.58
N GLY A 171 -18.61 -5.09 0.47
CA GLY A 171 -18.14 -6.32 -0.20
C GLY A 171 -17.09 -7.08 0.61
N LEU A 172 -16.22 -6.37 1.32
CA LEU A 172 -15.26 -6.96 2.25
C LEU A 172 -15.97 -7.69 3.41
N GLU A 173 -17.01 -7.10 3.99
CA GLU A 173 -17.82 -7.73 5.03
C GLU A 173 -18.50 -9.01 4.53
N VAL A 174 -19.00 -9.04 3.29
CA VAL A 174 -19.53 -10.27 2.66
C VAL A 174 -18.47 -11.36 2.55
N ILE A 175 -17.25 -11.00 2.11
CA ILE A 175 -16.13 -11.95 2.02
C ILE A 175 -15.77 -12.48 3.42
N ILE A 176 -15.64 -11.60 4.40
CA ILE A 176 -15.29 -11.94 5.79
C ILE A 176 -16.35 -12.85 6.41
N ALA A 177 -17.64 -12.58 6.21
CA ALA A 177 -18.73 -13.43 6.67
C ALA A 177 -18.64 -14.84 6.05
N GLY A 178 -18.36 -14.94 4.75
CA GLY A 178 -18.15 -16.22 4.06
C GLY A 178 -16.93 -16.99 4.58
N ILE A 179 -15.85 -16.27 4.93
CA ILE A 179 -14.67 -16.84 5.58
C ILE A 179 -15.06 -17.40 6.95
N GLY A 180 -15.77 -16.62 7.78
CA GLY A 180 -16.22 -17.06 9.11
C GLY A 180 -17.12 -18.29 9.07
N ALA A 181 -17.94 -18.44 8.02
CA ALA A 181 -18.80 -19.61 7.81
C ALA A 181 -18.05 -20.84 7.27
N SER A 182 -16.82 -20.70 6.77
CA SER A 182 -16.03 -21.78 6.17
C SER A 182 -15.26 -22.62 7.20
N ARG A 183 -15.62 -22.54 8.48
CA ARG A 183 -15.02 -23.32 9.55
C ARG A 183 -15.36 -24.81 9.38
N PRO A 184 -14.41 -25.72 9.66
CA PRO A 184 -14.62 -27.15 9.46
C PRO A 184 -15.78 -27.74 10.29
N ASP A 185 -16.11 -27.10 11.42
CA ASP A 185 -17.27 -27.43 12.24
C ASP A 185 -18.32 -26.32 12.09
N GLY A 186 -19.54 -26.68 11.67
CA GLY A 186 -20.69 -25.78 11.51
C GLY A 186 -21.24 -25.19 12.82
N SER A 187 -20.39 -24.86 13.78
CA SER A 187 -20.74 -24.21 15.04
C SER A 187 -20.99 -22.73 14.78
N ALA A 188 -22.26 -22.34 14.79
CA ALA A 188 -22.70 -20.95 14.72
C ALA A 188 -22.03 -20.09 15.80
N PRO A 189 -21.78 -18.79 15.55
CA PRO A 189 -21.23 -17.90 16.57
C PRO A 189 -22.22 -17.75 17.74
N SER A 190 -21.70 -17.86 18.96
CA SER A 190 -22.36 -17.39 20.20
C SER A 190 -22.28 -15.88 20.31
#